data_AF-H0SIQ5-F1
#
_entry.id   AF-H0SIQ5-F1
#
_cell.length_a   1.000
_cell.length_b   1.000
_cell.length_c   1.000
_cell.angle_alpha   90.00
_cell.angle_beta   90.00
_cell.angle_gamma   90.00
#
_symmetry.space_group_name_H-M   'P 1'
#
loop_
_entity.id
_entity.type
_entity.pdbx_description
1 polymer ?
#
loop_
_entity_poly.entity_id
_entity_poly.type
_entity_poly.pdbx_seq_one_letter_code
_entity_poly.pdbx_strand_id
1 'polypeptide(L)' 'MPFYHFDLTNSETLAGERYVELPGDVEAMDSADVIARQLIQDHPELRHQDYAVLVTNEEGDEICRVPLDVLH' A
#
# COMPACT_ATOMS: atom_id res chain seq x y z
N MET A 1 -7.96 16.28 8.44
CA MET A 1 -6.65 15.61 8.39
C MET A 1 -6.36 15.30 6.92
N PRO A 2 -5.11 15.03 6.50
CA PRO A 2 -4.83 14.74 5.09
C PRO A 2 -5.44 13.42 4.63
N PHE A 3 -5.74 13.33 3.34
CA PHE A 3 -6.17 12.10 2.69
C PHE A 3 -4.97 11.39 2.05
N TYR A 4 -4.97 10.07 2.20
CA TYR A 4 -4.01 9.19 1.56
C TYR A 4 -4.72 8.16 0.70
N HIS A 5 -4.11 7.88 -0.44
CA HIS A 5 -4.49 6.81 -1.35
C HIS A 5 -3.62 5.60 -1.06
N PHE A 6 -4.24 4.45 -0.97
CA PHE A 6 -3.58 3.16 -0.85
C PHE A 6 -3.94 2.33 -2.08
N ASP A 7 -2.93 2.04 -2.87
CA ASP A 7 -3.06 1.28 -4.10
C ASP A 7 -2.24 0.00 -4.02
N LEU A 8 -2.86 -1.12 -4.38
CA LEU A 8 -2.10 -2.34 -4.66
C LEU A 8 -1.61 -2.28 -6.10
N THR A 9 -0.32 -2.11 -6.31
CA THR A 9 0.28 -1.99 -7.64
C THR A 9 1.29 -3.10 -7.87
N ASN A 10 1.27 -3.71 -9.05
CA ASN A 10 2.47 -4.37 -9.60
C ASN A 10 2.94 -3.59 -10.83
N SER A 11 4.00 -4.08 -11.49
CA SER A 11 4.61 -3.50 -12.68
C SER A 11 3.63 -3.15 -13.82
N GLU A 12 2.41 -3.71 -13.82
CA GLU A 12 1.46 -3.61 -14.94
C GLU A 12 0.02 -3.24 -14.52
N THR A 13 -0.38 -3.38 -13.25
CA THR A 13 -1.78 -3.36 -12.81
C THR A 13 -1.98 -2.62 -11.49
N LEU A 14 -3.04 -1.80 -11.43
CA LEU A 14 -3.58 -1.18 -10.21
C LEU A 14 -4.78 -2.03 -9.72
N ALA A 15 -4.65 -2.69 -8.59
CA ALA A 15 -5.62 -3.64 -8.04
C ALA A 15 -6.24 -3.10 -6.75
N GLY A 16 -7.00 -2.01 -6.85
CA GLY A 16 -7.82 -1.49 -5.77
C GLY A 16 -7.26 -0.22 -5.14
N GLU A 17 -8.11 0.79 -5.13
CA GLU A 17 -7.84 2.11 -4.58
C GLU A 17 -8.65 2.25 -3.28
N ARG A 18 -7.96 2.58 -2.18
CA ARG A 18 -8.61 2.92 -0.91
C ARG A 18 -8.18 4.30 -0.46
N TYR A 19 -9.18 5.12 -0.14
CA TYR A 19 -9.00 6.44 0.45
C TYR A 19 -9.12 6.35 1.96
N VAL A 20 -8.13 6.88 2.68
CA VAL A 20 -8.16 6.93 4.15
C VAL A 20 -7.71 8.30 4.63
N GLU A 21 -8.52 8.90 5.50
CA GLU A 21 -8.13 10.11 6.24
C GLU A 21 -7.25 9.67 7.43
N LEU A 22 -6.00 10.15 7.47
CA LEU A 22 -5.05 9.80 8.52
C LEU A 22 -4.37 11.06 9.09
N PRO A 23 -3.88 11.01 10.35
CA PRO A 23 -3.25 12.16 10.99
C PRO A 23 -2.01 12.72 10.28
N GLY A 24 -1.25 11.86 9.58
CA GLY A 24 -0.05 12.24 8.85
C GLY A 24 0.64 11.05 8.16
N ASP A 25 1.82 11.33 7.59
CA ASP A 25 2.56 10.38 6.74
C ASP A 25 3.02 9.15 7.53
N VAL A 26 3.36 9.32 8.81
CA VAL A 26 3.80 8.21 9.68
C VAL A 26 2.68 7.19 9.85
N GLU A 27 1.46 7.64 10.15
CA GLU A 27 0.31 6.76 10.27
C GLU A 27 -0.07 6.12 8.93
N ALA A 28 0.16 6.82 7.82
CA ALA A 28 -0.05 6.28 6.48
C ALA A 28 0.93 5.15 6.16
N MET A 29 2.21 5.33 6.50
CA MET A 29 3.24 4.29 6.37
C MET A 29 2.95 3.07 7.25
N ASP A 30 2.61 3.27 8.53
CA ASP A 30 2.24 2.18 9.43
C ASP A 30 1.03 1.40 8.91
N SER A 31 0.04 2.11 8.36
CA SER A 31 -1.15 1.51 7.76
C SER A 31 -0.81 0.69 6.50
N ALA A 32 0.13 1.17 5.67
CA ALA A 32 0.59 0.45 4.48
C ALA A 32 1.20 -0.90 4.85
N ASP A 33 2.01 -0.93 5.90
CA ASP A 33 2.68 -2.12 6.40
C ASP A 33 1.67 -3.17 6.91
N VAL A 34 0.62 -2.71 7.62
CA VAL A 34 -0.47 -3.56 8.08
C VAL A 34 -1.27 -4.12 6.90
N ILE A 35 -1.62 -3.29 5.92
CA ILE A 35 -2.36 -3.71 4.71
C ILE A 35 -1.56 -4.74 3.93
N ALA A 36 -0.26 -4.50 3.73
CA ALA A 36 0.62 -5.39 3.00
C ALA A 36 0.70 -6.79 3.65
N ARG A 37 0.82 -6.85 4.98
CA ARG A 37 0.81 -8.12 5.73
C ARG A 37 -0.53 -8.83 5.63
N GLN A 38 -1.65 -8.10 5.73
CA GLN A 38 -2.99 -8.68 5.59
C GLN A 38 -3.21 -9.25 4.19
N LEU A 39 -2.78 -8.53 3.15
CA LEU A 39 -2.86 -8.99 1.76
C LEU A 39 -2.08 -10.29 1.54
N ILE A 40 -0.88 -10.45 2.10
CA ILE A 40 -0.13 -11.71 1.99
C ILE A 40 -0.79 -12.85 2.78
N GLN A 41 -1.44 -12.56 3.90
CA GLN A 41 -2.16 -13.57 4.68
C GLN A 41 -3.42 -14.06 3.95
N ASP A 42 -4.18 -13.15 3.34
CA ASP A 42 -5.41 -13.46 2.62
C ASP A 42 -5.14 -14.01 1.21
N HIS A 43 -4.09 -13.50 0.56
CA HIS A 43 -3.71 -13.77 -0.83
C HIS A 43 -2.20 -14.03 -0.96
N PRO A 44 -1.69 -15.16 -0.44
CA PRO A 44 -0.25 -15.50 -0.51
C PRO A 44 0.29 -15.60 -1.95
N GLU A 45 -0.58 -15.79 -2.94
CA GLU A 45 -0.26 -15.75 -4.37
C GLU A 45 0.30 -14.41 -4.87
N LEU A 46 0.00 -13.30 -4.20
CA LEU A 46 0.48 -11.97 -4.59
C LEU A 46 1.98 -11.77 -4.32
N ARG A 47 2.56 -12.59 -3.42
CA ARG A 47 3.97 -12.50 -3.01
C ARG A 47 4.96 -12.66 -4.16
N HIS A 48 4.59 -13.42 -5.20
CA HIS A 48 5.48 -13.78 -6.31
C HIS A 48 5.22 -12.99 -7.59
N GLN A 49 4.43 -11.91 -7.50
CA GLN A 49 3.96 -11.14 -8.65
C GLN A 49 4.37 -9.67 -8.59
N ASP A 50 5.42 -9.35 -7.82
CA ASP A 50 5.99 -8.00 -7.65
C ASP A 50 4.95 -6.95 -7.24
N TYR A 51 3.92 -7.37 -6.50
CA TYR A 51 2.94 -6.44 -5.93
C TYR A 51 3.54 -5.66 -4.78
N ALA A 52 3.09 -4.42 -4.64
CA ALA A 52 3.40 -3.52 -3.55
C ALA A 52 2.17 -2.71 -3.16
N VAL A 53 2.09 -2.33 -1.90
CA VAL A 53 1.16 -1.29 -1.44
C VAL A 53 1.85 0.05 -1.64
N LEU A 54 1.34 0.86 -2.56
CA LEU A 54 1.74 2.24 -2.81
C LEU A 54 0.85 3.17 -2.01
N VAL A 55 1.47 4.12 -1.31
CA VAL A 55 0.76 5.20 -0.63
C VAL A 55 1.11 6.54 -1.26
N THR A 56 0.09 7.27 -1.71
CA THR A 56 0.24 8.64 -2.18
C THR A 56 -0.60 9.61 -1.35
N ASN A 57 -0.14 10.84 -1.21
CA ASN A 57 -0.94 11.91 -0.60
C ASN A 57 -1.97 12.48 -1.60
N GLU A 58 -2.75 13.45 -1.16
CA GLU A 58 -3.74 14.17 -1.98
C GLU A 58 -3.14 14.98 -3.14
N GLU A 59 -1.85 15.29 -3.09
CA GLU A 59 -1.10 15.98 -4.16
C GLU A 59 -0.58 14.98 -5.21
N GLY A 60 -0.70 13.67 -4.95
CA GLY A 60 -0.20 12.59 -5.79
C GLY A 60 1.26 12.23 -5.53
N ASP A 61 1.89 12.78 -4.49
CA ASP A 61 3.26 12.43 -4.12
C ASP A 61 3.30 11.07 -3.44
N GLU A 62 4.28 10.24 -3.82
CA GLU A 62 4.57 8.97 -3.16
C GLU A 62 5.14 9.20 -1.76
N ILE A 63 4.38 8.75 -0.76
CA ILE A 63 4.80 8.75 0.65
C ILE A 63 5.64 7.50 0.93
N CYS A 64 5.15 6.34 0.52
CA CYS A 64 5.89 5.09 0.63
C CYS A 64 5.38 4.01 -0.33
N ARG A 65 6.22 2.99 -0.52
CA ARG A 65 5.89 1.77 -1.23
C ARG A 65 6.37 0.57 -0.42
N VAL A 66 5.46 -0.35 -0.11
CA VAL A 66 5.74 -1.58 0.65
C VAL A 66 5.60 -2.80 -0.28
N PRO A 67 6.72 -3.38 -0.74
CA PRO A 67 6.69 -4.60 -1.55
C PRO A 67 6.18 -5.80 -0.75
N LEU A 68 5.36 -6.64 -1.38
CA LEU A 68 4.77 -7.81 -0.73
C LEU A 68 5.73 -9.02 -0.67
N ASP A 69 6.75 -9.06 -1.52
CA ASP A 69 7.74 -10.14 -1.63
C ASP A 69 8.76 -10.17 -0.47
N VAL A 70 9.11 -8.99 0.05
CA VAL A 70 10.07 -8.81 1.16
C VAL A 70 9.49 -9.08 2.55
N LEU A 71 8.17 -9.21 2.70
CA LEU A 71 7.52 -9.40 3.99
C LEU A 71 7.61 -10.86 4.44
N HIS A 72 8.57 -11.22 5.29
CA HIS A 72 8.80 -12.61 5.75
C HIS A 72 7.69 -13.19 6.63
#